data_AF-A0A6P7XR13-F1
#
_entry.id   AF-A0A6P7XR13-F1
#
_cell.length_a   1.000
_cell.length_b   1.000
_cell.length_c   1.000
_cell.angle_alpha   90.00
_cell.angle_beta   90.00
_cell.angle_gamma   90.00
#
_symmetry.space_group_name_H-M   'P 1'
#
loop_
_entity.id
_entity.type
_entity.pdbx_description
1 polymer ?
#
loop_
_entity_poly.entity_id
_entity_poly.type
_entity_poly.pdbx_seq_one_letter_code
_entity_poly.pdbx_strand_id
1 'polypeptide(L)'
;MEGNTTGSATAISQILHLLSQPRGPELSGELVRTLLRDPKFGIAEAGTTILQLLHILGERGEDRLPGEDGERRNQAAGEVEKETRAPGERREPLEECREAAGQETGDVALREDKEDLGSLPPDSCRALLRCIAAPVYVFARAHHQKEVMGALLRALGCESEASLLQGPGGIFRAVMGVLKPDLSKDTWDKNPATKEVFSWTLQQVSRPWLSDHLDSVLAPSLLISDDYRTENKILGVSCLHHILLNVPAAELCQYNRAHVVYHALYHHLYTPEADLIQAVLLCLLDLLPVLEKQPVVTGECRQFNCCDDLLQLILTHMEMESRILLRRVYARNLTALVNRLGIKVAGHLKRLTRVIVQYLEVYDGPEEAARLAMLEVLQCTIQQAWPRMSCRLDVLLKSLLRLIYDVSTEHSLTPEPVKAALLKEATQCLLLLDRCCQRQVKVLLMGVYSSCTDSNVLECIERVQQDS
;
A
#
# COMPACT_ATOMS: atom_id res chain seq x y z
N MET A 1 -16.66 -46.09 33.22
CA MET A 1 -15.71 -45.36 32.35
C MET A 1 -16.40 -45.14 31.01
N GLU A 2 -17.01 -43.98 30.82
CA GLU A 2 -17.47 -43.40 29.55
C GLU A 2 -18.13 -42.06 29.88
N GLY A 3 -18.03 -41.07 28.99
CA GLY A 3 -18.73 -39.78 29.14
C GLY A 3 -18.00 -38.69 29.91
N ASN A 4 -17.21 -37.86 29.21
CA ASN A 4 -17.25 -36.40 29.37
C ASN A 4 -16.60 -35.60 28.21
N THR A 5 -16.29 -36.24 27.08
CA THR A 5 -15.76 -35.57 25.86
C THR A 5 -16.82 -34.82 25.05
N THR A 6 -18.10 -35.00 25.37
CA THR A 6 -19.23 -34.36 24.66
C THR A 6 -19.42 -32.89 25.03
N GLY A 7 -19.18 -32.51 26.29
CA GLY A 7 -19.41 -31.14 26.79
C GLY A 7 -18.44 -30.09 26.23
N SER A 8 -17.16 -30.44 26.05
CA SER A 8 -16.20 -29.55 25.39
C SER A 8 -16.50 -29.40 23.90
N ALA A 9 -16.95 -30.47 23.23
CA ALA A 9 -17.31 -30.45 21.81
C ALA A 9 -18.53 -29.56 21.54
N THR A 10 -19.56 -29.56 22.40
CA THR A 10 -20.71 -28.64 22.27
C THR A 10 -20.34 -27.20 22.57
N ALA A 11 -19.50 -26.92 23.58
CA ALA A 11 -19.02 -25.58 23.87
C ALA A 11 -18.18 -25.01 22.70
N ILE A 12 -17.24 -25.80 22.16
CA ILE A 12 -16.45 -25.43 20.98
C ILE A 12 -17.36 -25.22 19.75
N SER A 13 -18.36 -26.08 19.55
CA SER A 13 -19.36 -25.93 18.47
C SER A 13 -20.18 -24.64 18.62
N GLN A 14 -20.57 -24.25 19.83
CA GLN A 14 -21.28 -23.00 20.10
C GLN A 14 -20.38 -21.77 19.87
N ILE A 15 -19.13 -21.80 20.33
CA ILE A 15 -18.16 -20.72 20.10
C ILE A 15 -17.89 -20.55 18.60
N LEU A 16 -17.65 -21.65 17.86
CA LEU A 16 -17.44 -21.62 16.41
C LEU A 16 -18.69 -21.18 15.66
N HIS A 17 -19.88 -21.62 16.07
CA HIS A 17 -21.15 -21.20 15.48
C HIS A 17 -21.39 -19.70 15.67
N LEU A 18 -21.14 -19.16 16.88
CA LEU A 18 -21.30 -17.73 17.18
C LEU A 18 -20.24 -16.87 16.48
N LEU A 19 -18.98 -17.31 16.40
CA LEU A 19 -17.92 -16.65 15.62
C LEU A 19 -18.12 -16.73 14.10
N SER A 20 -18.96 -17.65 13.61
CA SER A 20 -19.27 -17.81 12.18
C SER A 20 -20.39 -16.90 11.66
N GLN A 21 -21.07 -16.15 12.54
CA GLN A 21 -22.16 -15.26 12.13
C GLN A 21 -21.65 -13.88 11.72
N PRO A 22 -22.10 -13.31 10.57
CA PRO A 22 -21.65 -12.01 10.09
C PRO A 22 -22.35 -10.88 10.86
N ARG A 23 -21.83 -10.50 12.03
CA ARG A 23 -22.35 -9.40 12.85
C ARG A 23 -21.20 -8.61 13.47
N GLY A 24 -21.40 -7.29 13.57
CA GLY A 24 -20.35 -6.30 13.79
C GLY A 24 -19.67 -6.31 15.18
N PRO A 25 -18.76 -5.34 15.42
CA PRO A 25 -17.73 -5.40 16.47
C PRO A 25 -18.27 -5.52 17.91
N GLU A 26 -19.50 -5.11 18.17
CA GLU A 26 -20.13 -5.08 19.50
C GLU A 26 -20.29 -6.48 20.15
N LEU A 27 -20.41 -7.55 19.35
CA LEU A 27 -20.61 -8.91 19.86
C LEU A 27 -19.34 -9.59 20.37
N SER A 28 -18.15 -9.03 20.11
CA SER A 28 -16.88 -9.55 20.64
C SER A 28 -16.86 -9.53 22.17
N GLY A 29 -17.35 -8.44 22.78
CA GLY A 29 -17.49 -8.30 24.22
C GLY A 29 -18.57 -9.22 24.82
N GLU A 30 -19.69 -9.43 24.12
CA GLU A 30 -20.77 -10.29 24.61
C GLU A 30 -20.39 -11.77 24.59
N LEU A 31 -19.66 -12.21 23.57
CA LEU A 31 -19.11 -13.56 23.49
C LEU A 31 -18.11 -13.83 24.63
N VAL A 32 -17.24 -12.85 24.90
CA VAL A 32 -16.31 -12.86 26.04
C VAL A 32 -17.06 -12.91 27.38
N ARG A 33 -18.09 -12.08 27.58
CA ARG A 33 -18.94 -12.09 28.79
C ARG A 33 -19.67 -13.42 29.00
N THR A 34 -20.11 -14.06 27.91
CA THR A 34 -20.78 -15.37 27.98
C THR A 34 -19.78 -16.46 28.39
N LEU A 35 -18.55 -16.42 27.86
CA LEU A 35 -17.46 -17.31 28.26
C LEU A 35 -16.98 -17.08 29.71
N LEU A 36 -17.05 -15.85 30.21
CA LEU A 36 -16.69 -15.50 31.59
C LEU A 36 -17.74 -15.94 32.64
N ARG A 37 -18.94 -16.34 32.24
CA ARG A 37 -20.04 -16.69 33.16
C ARG A 37 -20.13 -18.18 33.54
N ASP A 38 -19.33 -19.07 32.96
CA ASP A 38 -19.30 -20.49 33.33
C ASP A 38 -18.01 -20.85 34.10
N PRO A 39 -18.04 -20.84 35.45
CA PRO A 39 -16.84 -20.96 36.29
C PRO A 39 -16.23 -22.38 36.33
N LYS A 40 -16.67 -23.31 35.47
CA LYS A 40 -16.23 -24.72 35.49
C LYS A 40 -15.07 -25.06 34.55
N PHE A 41 -14.57 -24.11 33.76
CA PHE A 41 -13.41 -24.34 32.86
C PHE A 41 -12.06 -24.14 33.58
N GLY A 42 -11.67 -25.12 34.39
CA GLY A 42 -10.34 -25.19 35.00
C GLY A 42 -9.28 -25.69 34.02
N ILE A 43 -8.39 -24.81 33.56
CA ILE A 43 -7.12 -25.17 32.89
C ILE A 43 -6.02 -24.26 33.43
N ALA A 44 -5.20 -24.73 34.37
CA ALA A 44 -4.42 -23.83 35.25
C ALA A 44 -3.33 -22.97 34.59
N GLU A 45 -2.86 -23.30 33.37
CA GLU A 45 -1.81 -22.52 32.69
C GLU A 45 -2.35 -21.79 31.44
N ALA A 46 -3.06 -22.51 30.56
CA ALA A 46 -3.73 -21.88 29.42
C ALA A 46 -4.88 -20.97 29.85
N GLY A 47 -5.60 -21.34 30.90
CA GLY A 47 -6.62 -20.52 31.54
C GLY A 47 -6.02 -19.28 32.18
N THR A 48 -4.82 -19.29 32.76
CA THR A 48 -4.20 -18.03 33.23
C THR A 48 -3.87 -17.10 32.07
N THR A 49 -3.38 -17.59 30.93
CA THR A 49 -3.10 -16.73 29.77
C THR A 49 -4.37 -16.25 29.07
N ILE A 50 -5.40 -17.10 28.95
CA ILE A 50 -6.71 -16.74 28.41
C ILE A 50 -7.41 -15.76 29.36
N LEU A 51 -7.45 -16.01 30.67
CA LEU A 51 -8.03 -15.09 31.65
C LEU A 51 -7.24 -13.79 31.72
N GLN A 52 -5.91 -13.78 31.59
CA GLN A 52 -5.13 -12.53 31.46
C GLN A 52 -5.51 -11.76 30.18
N LEU A 53 -5.65 -12.44 29.04
CA LEU A 53 -6.15 -11.82 27.80
C LEU A 53 -7.57 -11.26 28.00
N LEU A 54 -8.48 -12.02 28.62
CA LEU A 54 -9.87 -11.61 28.88
C LEU A 54 -9.97 -10.50 29.94
N HIS A 55 -9.06 -10.45 30.92
CA HIS A 55 -8.95 -9.39 31.93
C HIS A 55 -8.46 -8.08 31.31
N ILE A 56 -7.41 -8.14 30.47
CA ILE A 56 -6.92 -6.98 29.70
C ILE A 56 -8.00 -6.47 28.73
N LEU A 57 -8.81 -7.37 28.15
CA LEU A 57 -9.96 -7.01 27.32
C LEU A 57 -11.15 -6.46 28.13
N GLY A 58 -11.32 -6.88 29.39
CA GLY A 58 -12.40 -6.45 30.28
C GLY A 58 -12.15 -5.09 30.95
N GLU A 59 -10.92 -4.81 31.37
CA GLU A 59 -10.58 -3.58 32.12
C GLU A 59 -10.47 -2.31 31.26
N ARG A 60 -10.47 -2.42 29.92
CA ARG A 60 -10.34 -1.27 29.00
C ARG A 60 -11.63 -0.90 28.27
N GLY A 61 -12.77 -1.41 28.73
CA GLY A 61 -14.10 -1.06 28.22
C GLY A 61 -14.60 0.32 28.66
N GLU A 62 -13.98 0.93 29.67
CA GLU A 62 -14.36 2.23 30.22
C GLU A 62 -13.15 3.19 30.24
N ASP A 63 -12.78 3.75 29.08
CA ASP A 63 -12.36 5.16 28.98
C ASP A 63 -11.96 5.57 27.55
N ARG A 64 -12.32 6.82 27.19
CA ARG A 64 -11.94 7.64 26.00
C ARG A 64 -12.97 7.76 24.87
N LEU A 65 -13.91 8.68 25.08
CA LEU A 65 -14.32 9.63 24.02
C LEU A 65 -13.54 10.94 24.22
N PRO A 66 -12.72 11.42 23.27
CA PRO A 66 -12.28 12.81 23.25
C PRO A 66 -13.43 13.69 22.77
N GLY A 67 -13.73 14.75 23.52
CA GLY A 67 -14.98 15.51 23.37
C GLY A 67 -15.09 16.35 22.11
N GLU A 68 -16.32 16.46 21.60
CA GLU A 68 -16.74 17.54 20.71
C GLU A 68 -17.11 18.76 21.54
N ASP A 69 -16.40 19.88 21.34
CA ASP A 69 -16.83 21.18 21.86
C ASP A 69 -16.54 22.26 20.81
N GLY A 70 -17.58 23.03 20.47
CA GLY A 70 -17.47 24.20 19.58
C GLY A 70 -17.80 23.99 18.11
N GLU A 71 -19.10 24.05 17.76
CA GLU A 71 -19.62 25.21 16.98
C GLU A 71 -21.15 25.22 16.89
N ARG A 72 -21.77 26.22 17.54
CA ARG A 72 -23.12 26.68 17.24
C ARG A 72 -23.07 28.15 16.86
N ARG A 73 -23.29 28.49 15.59
CA ARG A 73 -24.09 29.67 15.19
C ARG A 73 -24.42 29.73 13.70
N ASN A 74 -25.70 30.03 13.44
CA ASN A 74 -26.26 30.69 12.26
C ASN A 74 -26.13 29.97 10.90
N GLN A 75 -27.27 29.50 10.37
CA GLN A 75 -28.18 30.36 9.60
C GLN A 75 -29.60 29.77 9.54
N ALA A 76 -30.56 30.56 9.07
CA ALA A 76 -32.00 30.30 9.19
C ALA A 76 -32.71 30.39 7.82
N ALA A 77 -34.00 30.02 7.83
CA ALA A 77 -34.96 30.01 6.72
C ALA A 77 -34.72 28.93 5.64
N GLY A 78 -35.77 28.29 5.10
CA GLY A 78 -37.19 28.37 5.45
C GLY A 78 -38.06 27.61 4.45
N GLU A 79 -39.35 27.46 4.79
CA GLU A 79 -40.47 27.14 3.87
C GLU A 79 -40.47 25.76 3.13
N VAL A 80 -41.60 25.18 2.71
CA VAL A 80 -42.99 25.09 3.25
C VAL A 80 -43.74 24.05 2.40
N GLU A 81 -44.76 23.34 2.95
CA GLU A 81 -45.71 22.46 2.20
C GLU A 81 -45.09 21.20 1.50
N LYS A 82 -45.75 20.09 1.12
CA LYS A 82 -47.15 19.56 1.05
C LYS A 82 -47.10 18.02 0.81
N GLU A 83 -48.13 17.15 0.90
CA GLU A 83 -49.55 17.26 1.29
C GLU A 83 -50.15 15.87 1.73
N THR A 84 -51.00 15.85 2.78
CA THR A 84 -52.16 14.93 3.01
C THR A 84 -52.12 13.40 3.27
N ARG A 85 -52.89 13.04 4.32
CA ARG A 85 -53.98 12.02 4.44
C ARG A 85 -53.70 10.60 4.97
N ALA A 86 -54.49 10.27 6.01
CA ALA A 86 -54.73 8.97 6.65
C ALA A 86 -56.23 8.57 6.43
N PRO A 87 -56.93 7.79 7.28
CA PRO A 87 -56.57 6.67 8.16
C PRO A 87 -57.48 5.41 7.93
N GLY A 88 -57.33 4.33 8.71
CA GLY A 88 -58.24 3.17 8.64
C GLY A 88 -58.00 2.00 9.61
N GLU A 89 -58.30 2.21 10.90
CA GLU A 89 -59.12 1.32 11.76
C GLU A 89 -59.16 -0.23 11.55
N ARG A 90 -58.65 -1.04 12.51
CA ARG A 90 -59.42 -1.68 13.64
C ARG A 90 -58.81 -2.97 14.24
N ARG A 91 -58.94 -3.07 15.58
CA ARG A 91 -59.22 -4.27 16.41
C ARG A 91 -58.14 -5.33 16.70
N GLU A 92 -57.49 -5.10 17.85
CA GLU A 92 -57.36 -6.04 18.98
C GLU A 92 -58.69 -6.76 19.35
N PRO A 93 -58.71 -7.92 20.07
CA PRO A 93 -58.39 -7.92 21.52
C PRO A 93 -57.85 -9.22 22.20
N LEU A 94 -57.22 -9.03 23.38
CA LEU A 94 -57.15 -9.93 24.57
C LEU A 94 -56.47 -11.33 24.39
N GLU A 95 -55.94 -12.03 25.42
CA GLU A 95 -56.11 -11.92 26.87
C GLU A 95 -54.90 -12.50 27.67
N GLU A 96 -54.73 -12.01 28.91
CA GLU A 96 -54.12 -12.61 30.13
C GLU A 96 -53.06 -13.74 30.08
N CYS A 97 -51.94 -13.53 30.81
CA CYS A 97 -51.83 -14.02 32.20
C CYS A 97 -50.60 -13.46 32.94
N ARG A 98 -50.68 -13.41 34.27
CA ARG A 98 -49.78 -12.66 35.20
C ARG A 98 -49.02 -13.59 36.15
N GLU A 99 -47.86 -13.12 36.60
CA GLU A 99 -47.26 -13.28 37.94
C GLU A 99 -47.28 -14.65 38.67
N ALA A 100 -46.09 -15.12 39.04
CA ALA A 100 -45.82 -15.56 40.42
C ALA A 100 -44.33 -15.42 40.75
N ALA A 101 -44.00 -14.67 41.81
CA ALA A 101 -42.68 -14.68 42.42
C ALA A 101 -42.60 -15.77 43.50
N GLY A 102 -41.44 -16.39 43.67
CA GLY A 102 -41.16 -17.36 44.72
C GLY A 102 -39.71 -17.20 45.17
N GLN A 103 -39.51 -16.91 46.46
CA GLN A 103 -38.26 -16.46 47.04
C GLN A 103 -37.97 -17.28 48.29
N GLU A 104 -37.00 -18.18 48.26
CA GLU A 104 -36.49 -18.86 49.46
C GLU A 104 -34.97 -18.81 49.55
N THR A 105 -34.51 -18.35 50.70
CA THR A 105 -33.12 -18.28 51.14
C THR A 105 -32.70 -19.61 51.77
N GLY A 106 -31.50 -20.11 51.45
CA GLY A 106 -30.91 -21.27 52.11
C GLY A 106 -29.38 -21.18 52.17
N ASP A 107 -28.86 -20.80 53.33
CA ASP A 107 -27.43 -20.58 53.60
C ASP A 107 -26.85 -21.81 54.32
N VAL A 108 -25.91 -22.53 53.71
CA VAL A 108 -25.18 -23.65 54.33
C VAL A 108 -23.72 -23.67 53.87
N ALA A 109 -22.81 -23.71 54.83
CA ALA A 109 -21.39 -23.48 54.63
C ALA A 109 -20.55 -24.72 54.24
N LEU A 110 -19.45 -24.44 53.53
CA LEU A 110 -18.14 -25.11 53.58
C LEU A 110 -18.07 -26.65 53.55
N ARG A 111 -17.55 -27.18 52.44
CA ARG A 111 -16.44 -28.15 52.49
C ARG A 111 -15.52 -27.97 51.28
N GLU A 112 -14.23 -27.82 51.55
CA GLU A 112 -13.18 -27.85 50.54
C GLU A 112 -12.75 -29.30 50.32
N ASP A 113 -13.04 -29.86 49.15
CA ASP A 113 -12.41 -31.10 48.69
C ASP A 113 -11.70 -30.80 47.36
N LYS A 114 -10.36 -30.70 47.43
CA LYS A 114 -9.50 -30.61 46.24
C LYS A 114 -9.36 -32.01 45.63
N GLU A 115 -10.17 -32.30 44.62
CA GLU A 115 -9.86 -33.38 43.68
C GLU A 115 -9.01 -32.81 42.53
N ASP A 116 -7.79 -33.35 42.37
CA ASP A 116 -6.86 -32.98 41.30
C ASP A 116 -7.40 -33.44 39.94
N LEU A 117 -8.20 -32.61 39.28
CA LEU A 117 -8.66 -32.85 37.92
C LEU A 117 -7.49 -32.70 36.93
N GLY A 118 -7.20 -33.79 36.21
CA GLY A 118 -5.98 -33.94 35.42
C GLY A 118 -5.72 -32.83 34.41
N SER A 119 -4.47 -32.36 34.38
CA SER A 119 -3.95 -31.43 33.38
C SER A 119 -4.20 -31.94 31.95
N LEU A 120 -4.96 -31.17 31.16
CA LEU A 120 -5.00 -31.36 29.71
C LEU A 120 -3.57 -31.30 29.14
N PRO A 121 -3.22 -32.16 28.17
CA PRO A 121 -1.91 -32.08 27.53
C PRO A 121 -1.72 -30.70 26.89
N PRO A 122 -0.50 -30.12 26.94
CA PRO A 122 -0.24 -28.75 26.52
C PRO A 122 -0.62 -28.48 25.05
N ASP A 123 -0.63 -29.51 24.21
CA ASP A 123 -1.04 -29.44 22.82
C ASP A 123 -2.53 -29.11 22.63
N SER A 124 -3.42 -29.60 23.50
CA SER A 124 -4.86 -29.28 23.45
C SER A 124 -5.13 -27.81 23.78
N CYS A 125 -4.38 -27.26 24.73
CA CYS A 125 -4.44 -25.85 25.10
C CYS A 125 -3.96 -24.94 23.96
N ARG A 126 -2.83 -25.31 23.34
CA ARG A 126 -2.27 -24.61 22.18
C ARG A 126 -3.19 -24.69 20.95
N ALA A 127 -3.92 -25.79 20.78
CA ALA A 127 -4.95 -25.92 19.75
C ALA A 127 -6.13 -24.95 19.98
N LEU A 128 -6.68 -24.90 21.20
CA LEU A 128 -7.76 -23.97 21.56
C LEU A 128 -7.34 -22.51 21.39
N LEU A 129 -6.14 -22.13 21.85
CA LEU A 129 -5.58 -20.80 21.65
C LEU A 129 -5.48 -20.44 20.17
N ARG A 130 -5.07 -21.36 19.29
CA ARG A 130 -5.03 -21.12 17.84
C ARG A 130 -6.41 -20.91 17.20
N CYS A 131 -7.46 -21.52 17.73
CA CYS A 131 -8.83 -21.29 17.24
C CYS A 131 -9.32 -19.86 17.52
N ILE A 132 -8.98 -19.28 18.68
CA ILE A 132 -9.38 -17.91 19.06
C ILE A 132 -8.35 -16.84 18.68
N ALA A 133 -7.14 -17.23 18.29
CA ALA A 133 -6.05 -16.32 17.96
C ALA A 133 -6.40 -15.34 16.82
N ALA A 134 -7.18 -15.78 15.82
CA ALA A 134 -7.50 -14.93 14.67
C ALA A 134 -8.46 -13.77 15.01
N PRO A 135 -9.61 -14.00 15.68
CA PRO A 135 -10.44 -12.91 16.22
C PRO A 135 -9.69 -11.99 17.19
N VAL A 136 -8.89 -12.55 18.11
CA VAL A 136 -8.11 -11.76 19.09
C VAL A 136 -7.06 -10.90 18.40
N TYR A 137 -6.38 -11.42 17.37
CA TYR A 137 -5.44 -10.67 16.54
C TYR A 137 -6.12 -9.50 15.82
N VAL A 138 -7.26 -9.75 15.15
CA VAL A 138 -8.03 -8.71 14.45
C VAL A 138 -8.48 -7.62 15.42
N PHE A 139 -9.03 -7.98 16.57
CA PHE A 139 -9.44 -7.03 17.61
C PHE A 139 -8.24 -6.20 18.12
N ALA A 140 -7.15 -6.87 18.51
CA ALA A 140 -5.97 -6.21 19.05
C ALA A 140 -5.36 -5.24 18.04
N ARG A 141 -5.39 -5.57 16.73
CA ARG A 141 -4.90 -4.71 15.67
C ARG A 141 -5.85 -3.54 15.37
N ALA A 142 -7.17 -3.78 15.29
CA ALA A 142 -8.19 -2.77 15.04
C ALA A 142 -8.26 -1.69 16.13
N HIS A 143 -8.02 -2.07 17.39
CA HIS A 143 -8.01 -1.15 18.54
C HIS A 143 -6.59 -0.75 18.99
N HIS A 144 -5.55 -1.04 18.21
CA HIS A 144 -4.13 -0.78 18.49
C HIS A 144 -3.63 -1.24 19.89
N GLN A 145 -4.23 -2.31 20.45
CA GLN A 145 -3.93 -2.83 21.78
C GLN A 145 -2.63 -3.67 21.79
N LYS A 146 -1.49 -2.98 21.89
CA LYS A 146 -0.15 -3.59 21.93
C LYS A 146 0.03 -4.65 23.02
N GLU A 147 -0.64 -4.48 24.16
CA GLU A 147 -0.56 -5.42 25.29
C GLU A 147 -1.28 -6.74 25.00
N VAL A 148 -2.47 -6.70 24.39
CA VAL A 148 -3.20 -7.89 23.94
C VAL A 148 -2.38 -8.63 22.86
N MET A 149 -1.78 -7.89 21.91
CA MET A 149 -0.89 -8.47 20.91
C MET A 149 0.34 -9.14 21.53
N GLY A 150 1.01 -8.46 22.49
CA GLY A 150 2.16 -9.02 23.20
C GLY A 150 1.84 -10.18 24.13
N ALA A 151 0.61 -10.27 24.64
CA ALA A 151 0.11 -11.44 25.36
C ALA A 151 -0.19 -12.61 24.40
N LEU A 152 -0.82 -12.36 23.25
CA LEU A 152 -1.09 -13.37 22.22
C LEU A 152 0.19 -13.98 21.65
N LEU A 153 1.19 -13.15 21.36
CA LEU A 153 2.50 -13.60 20.87
C LEU A 153 3.20 -14.51 21.89
N ARG A 154 3.26 -14.11 23.17
CA ARG A 154 3.81 -14.95 24.25
C ARG A 154 3.04 -16.26 24.43
N ALA A 155 1.70 -16.23 24.37
CA ALA A 155 0.84 -17.40 24.51
C ALA A 155 1.12 -18.49 23.44
N LEU A 156 1.46 -18.05 22.23
CA LEU A 156 1.70 -18.94 21.08
C LEU A 156 3.19 -19.25 20.86
N GLY A 157 4.10 -18.63 21.62
CA GLY A 157 5.55 -18.79 21.47
C GLY A 157 6.11 -18.10 20.23
N CYS A 158 5.46 -17.03 19.76
CA CYS A 158 5.85 -16.26 18.58
C CYS A 158 6.62 -15.00 18.99
N GLU A 159 7.75 -14.73 18.34
CA GLU A 159 8.58 -13.53 18.61
C GLU A 159 8.05 -12.26 17.91
N SER A 160 7.25 -12.44 16.85
CA SER A 160 6.74 -11.35 15.99
C SER A 160 5.39 -11.66 15.36
N GLU A 161 4.65 -10.62 14.95
CA GLU A 161 3.39 -10.77 14.20
C GLU A 161 3.60 -11.59 12.90
N ALA A 162 4.72 -11.39 12.20
CA ALA A 162 5.10 -12.20 11.04
C ALA A 162 5.24 -13.71 11.39
N SER A 163 5.92 -14.05 12.50
CA SER A 163 6.07 -15.45 12.95
C SER A 163 4.76 -16.11 13.42
N LEU A 164 3.73 -15.31 13.73
CA LEU A 164 2.40 -15.77 14.10
C LEU A 164 1.52 -16.03 12.87
N LEU A 165 1.66 -15.18 11.84
CA LEU A 165 0.88 -15.25 10.61
C LEU A 165 1.44 -16.28 9.61
N GLN A 166 2.77 -16.40 9.53
CA GLN A 166 3.48 -17.31 8.64
C GLN A 166 3.67 -18.72 9.23
N GLY A 167 4.00 -19.70 8.38
CA GLY A 167 4.35 -21.06 8.79
C GLY A 167 3.28 -22.12 8.56
N PRO A 168 3.60 -23.42 8.70
CA PRO A 168 2.70 -24.53 8.41
C PRO A 168 1.50 -24.66 9.38
N GLY A 169 1.45 -23.82 10.42
CA GLY A 169 0.31 -23.65 11.31
C GLY A 169 0.04 -22.18 11.64
N GLY A 170 0.44 -21.26 10.73
CA GLY A 170 0.24 -19.82 10.87
C GLY A 170 -1.23 -19.44 10.79
N ILE A 171 -1.62 -18.37 11.50
CA ILE A 171 -3.04 -18.01 11.64
C ILE A 171 -3.59 -17.20 10.45
N PHE A 172 -2.77 -16.85 9.45
CA PHE A 172 -3.17 -15.92 8.38
C PHE A 172 -4.46 -16.35 7.64
N ARG A 173 -4.61 -17.63 7.28
CA ARG A 173 -5.85 -18.15 6.67
C ARG A 173 -7.08 -17.91 7.56
N ALA A 174 -6.93 -18.07 8.88
CA ALA A 174 -8.01 -17.84 9.82
C ALA A 174 -8.32 -16.34 9.98
N VAL A 175 -7.29 -15.48 10.01
CA VAL A 175 -7.45 -14.01 10.04
C VAL A 175 -8.17 -13.52 8.77
N MET A 176 -7.73 -13.98 7.59
CA MET A 176 -8.43 -13.70 6.34
C MET A 176 -9.87 -14.25 6.32
N GLY A 177 -10.13 -15.38 6.99
CA GLY A 177 -11.48 -15.91 7.19
C GLY A 177 -12.39 -14.98 8.00
N VAL A 178 -11.85 -14.40 9.09
CA VAL A 178 -12.55 -13.41 9.93
C VAL A 178 -12.78 -12.09 9.20
N LEU A 179 -11.81 -11.62 8.40
CA LEU A 179 -11.91 -10.36 7.66
C LEU A 179 -12.77 -10.46 6.38
N LYS A 180 -12.93 -11.66 5.80
CA LYS A 180 -13.66 -11.90 4.54
C LYS A 180 -15.08 -11.30 4.46
N PRO A 181 -15.98 -11.41 5.47
CA PRO A 181 -17.31 -10.79 5.40
C PRO A 181 -17.23 -9.26 5.24
N ASP A 182 -16.31 -8.63 5.97
CA ASP A 182 -16.12 -7.18 6.02
C ASP A 182 -15.26 -6.65 4.86
N LEU A 183 -14.56 -7.51 4.12
CA LEU A 183 -13.81 -7.18 2.90
C LEU A 183 -14.63 -7.44 1.62
N SER A 184 -15.95 -7.31 1.70
CA SER A 184 -16.85 -7.40 0.55
C SER A 184 -17.24 -6.02 0.02
N LYS A 185 -17.64 -5.94 -1.26
CA LYS A 185 -17.92 -4.68 -1.99
C LYS A 185 -18.84 -3.72 -1.24
N ASP A 186 -19.80 -4.25 -0.49
CA ASP A 186 -20.85 -3.49 0.18
C ASP A 186 -20.60 -3.28 1.68
N THR A 187 -19.42 -3.67 2.20
CA THR A 187 -19.10 -3.63 3.63
C THR A 187 -17.75 -3.01 3.98
N TRP A 188 -16.76 -3.04 3.08
CA TRP A 188 -15.38 -2.63 3.37
C TRP A 188 -15.23 -1.16 3.83
N ASP A 189 -16.09 -0.26 3.36
CA ASP A 189 -16.08 1.16 3.75
C ASP A 189 -16.81 1.43 5.08
N LYS A 190 -17.55 0.45 5.63
CA LYS A 190 -18.30 0.60 6.89
C LYS A 190 -17.42 0.59 8.13
N ASN A 191 -16.24 -0.01 8.05
CA ASN A 191 -15.27 -0.05 9.14
C ASN A 191 -13.88 0.36 8.64
N PRO A 192 -13.43 1.60 8.90
CA PRO A 192 -12.13 2.08 8.42
C PRO A 192 -10.94 1.31 9.01
N ALA A 193 -11.11 0.61 10.14
CA ALA A 193 -10.04 -0.23 10.69
C ALA A 193 -9.83 -1.52 9.86
N THR A 194 -10.86 -2.06 9.20
CA THR A 194 -10.76 -3.36 8.48
C THR A 194 -9.72 -3.30 7.36
N LYS A 195 -9.67 -2.22 6.58
CA LYS A 195 -8.67 -2.02 5.51
C LYS A 195 -7.24 -1.84 6.04
N GLU A 196 -7.07 -1.25 7.22
CA GLU A 196 -5.75 -1.07 7.87
C GLU A 196 -5.25 -2.36 8.51
N VAL A 197 -6.14 -3.11 9.17
CA VAL A 197 -5.84 -4.46 9.66
C VAL A 197 -5.48 -5.37 8.50
N PHE A 198 -6.26 -5.36 7.40
CA PHE A 198 -5.95 -6.14 6.20
C PHE A 198 -4.58 -5.79 5.60
N SER A 199 -4.33 -4.50 5.29
CA SER A 199 -3.09 -4.08 4.63
C SER A 199 -1.85 -4.37 5.48
N TRP A 200 -1.93 -4.12 6.80
CA TRP A 200 -0.87 -4.48 7.74
C TRP A 200 -0.62 -5.99 7.79
N THR A 201 -1.68 -6.79 7.94
CA THR A 201 -1.58 -8.26 8.04
C THR A 201 -0.97 -8.85 6.77
N LEU A 202 -1.34 -8.33 5.61
CA LEU A 202 -0.77 -8.72 4.32
C LEU A 202 0.75 -8.43 4.27
N GLN A 203 1.17 -7.24 4.69
CA GLN A 203 2.60 -6.86 4.74
C GLN A 203 3.43 -7.76 5.67
N GLN A 204 2.83 -8.37 6.70
CA GLN A 204 3.52 -9.33 7.57
C GLN A 204 3.75 -10.72 6.94
N VAL A 205 3.15 -11.04 5.78
CA VAL A 205 3.27 -12.36 5.13
C VAL A 205 4.10 -12.27 3.86
N SER A 206 5.26 -12.91 3.90
CA SER A 206 6.23 -12.98 2.80
C SER A 206 6.30 -14.37 2.15
N ARG A 207 7.17 -14.52 1.14
CA ARG A 207 7.51 -15.82 0.53
C ARG A 207 7.92 -16.86 1.59
N PRO A 208 7.54 -18.15 1.44
CA PRO A 208 6.67 -18.71 0.38
C PRO A 208 5.16 -18.59 0.67
N TRP A 209 4.76 -18.24 1.90
CA TRP A 209 3.41 -18.45 2.44
C TRP A 209 2.28 -17.63 1.78
N LEU A 210 2.61 -16.56 1.06
CA LEU A 210 1.60 -15.70 0.41
C LEU A 210 0.92 -16.35 -0.81
N SER A 211 1.61 -17.27 -1.50
CA SER A 211 1.14 -18.01 -2.68
C SER A 211 -0.24 -18.63 -2.45
N ASP A 212 -0.35 -19.46 -1.41
CA ASP A 212 -1.54 -20.26 -1.07
C ASP A 212 -2.77 -19.41 -0.68
N HIS A 213 -2.58 -18.09 -0.60
CA HIS A 213 -3.57 -17.12 -0.17
C HIS A 213 -3.85 -16.03 -1.21
N LEU A 214 -3.21 -16.08 -2.38
CA LEU A 214 -3.37 -15.10 -3.47
C LEU A 214 -4.85 -14.81 -3.80
N ASP A 215 -5.68 -15.86 -3.90
CA ASP A 215 -7.13 -15.76 -4.17
C ASP A 215 -7.89 -14.95 -3.12
N SER A 216 -7.43 -14.97 -1.87
CA SER A 216 -8.06 -14.27 -0.74
C SER A 216 -7.57 -12.83 -0.56
N VAL A 217 -6.37 -12.48 -1.06
CA VAL A 217 -5.75 -11.16 -0.86
C VAL A 217 -5.84 -10.27 -2.11
N LEU A 218 -5.86 -10.85 -3.30
CA LEU A 218 -5.84 -10.08 -4.56
C LEU A 218 -7.14 -9.28 -4.75
N ALA A 219 -8.30 -9.91 -4.56
CA ALA A 219 -9.59 -9.25 -4.76
C ALA A 219 -9.84 -8.09 -3.77
N PRO A 220 -9.57 -8.22 -2.44
CA PRO A 220 -9.62 -7.08 -1.53
C PRO A 220 -8.61 -5.98 -1.86
N SER A 221 -7.40 -6.33 -2.32
CA SER A 221 -6.38 -5.33 -2.69
C SER A 221 -6.81 -4.48 -3.90
N LEU A 222 -7.43 -5.10 -4.91
CA LEU A 222 -8.03 -4.43 -6.06
C LEU A 222 -9.24 -3.58 -5.67
N LEU A 223 -10.11 -4.10 -4.80
CA LEU A 223 -11.28 -3.37 -4.29
C LEU A 223 -10.88 -2.09 -3.54
N ILE A 224 -9.80 -2.15 -2.74
CA ILE A 224 -9.26 -1.00 -2.01
C ILE A 224 -8.54 -0.03 -2.96
N SER A 225 -7.89 -0.52 -4.02
CA SER A 225 -7.25 0.37 -5.01
C SER A 225 -8.27 1.14 -5.87
N ASP A 226 -9.41 0.54 -6.18
CA ASP A 226 -10.47 1.15 -7.00
C ASP A 226 -11.29 2.24 -6.29
N ASP A 227 -11.01 2.52 -5.01
CA ASP A 227 -11.75 3.49 -4.22
C ASP A 227 -11.58 4.96 -4.69
N TYR A 228 -12.54 5.82 -4.33
CA TYR A 228 -12.49 7.25 -4.63
C TYR A 228 -11.44 8.00 -3.79
N ARG A 229 -11.12 7.57 -2.56
CA ARG A 229 -10.16 8.26 -1.66
C ARG A 229 -8.71 7.91 -1.97
N THR A 230 -7.89 8.94 -2.16
CA THR A 230 -6.44 8.80 -2.41
C THR A 230 -5.71 7.94 -1.38
N GLU A 231 -6.03 8.06 -0.08
CA GLU A 231 -5.38 7.25 0.96
C GLU A 231 -5.63 5.75 0.74
N ASN A 232 -6.88 5.39 0.40
CA ASN A 232 -7.28 4.01 0.13
C ASN A 232 -6.62 3.50 -1.15
N LYS A 233 -6.62 4.29 -2.23
CA LYS A 233 -5.90 3.95 -3.48
C LYS A 233 -4.43 3.61 -3.21
N ILE A 234 -3.72 4.46 -2.45
CA ILE A 234 -2.30 4.25 -2.10
C ILE A 234 -2.12 2.98 -1.26
N LEU A 235 -2.99 2.72 -0.29
CA LEU A 235 -2.96 1.47 0.50
C LEU A 235 -3.19 0.24 -0.38
N GLY A 236 -4.16 0.28 -1.30
CA GLY A 236 -4.46 -0.79 -2.25
C GLY A 236 -3.28 -1.07 -3.18
N VAL A 237 -2.69 -0.02 -3.78
CA VAL A 237 -1.48 -0.13 -4.62
C VAL A 237 -0.30 -0.68 -3.82
N SER A 238 -0.13 -0.29 -2.55
CA SER A 238 0.91 -0.84 -1.67
C SER A 238 0.70 -2.33 -1.38
N CYS A 239 -0.56 -2.76 -1.23
CA CYS A 239 -0.92 -4.18 -1.10
C CYS A 239 -0.61 -4.97 -2.38
N LEU A 240 -0.98 -4.43 -3.55
CA LEU A 240 -0.67 -5.03 -4.86
C LEU A 240 0.84 -5.15 -5.10
N HIS A 241 1.61 -4.12 -4.72
CA HIS A 241 3.07 -4.13 -4.80
C HIS A 241 3.70 -5.19 -3.88
N HIS A 242 3.21 -5.32 -2.64
CA HIS A 242 3.66 -6.38 -1.74
C HIS A 242 3.36 -7.78 -2.27
N ILE A 243 2.16 -8.00 -2.84
CA ILE A 243 1.78 -9.25 -3.51
C ILE A 243 2.73 -9.55 -4.68
N LEU A 244 3.00 -8.56 -5.53
CA LEU A 244 3.91 -8.68 -6.67
C LEU A 244 5.34 -9.08 -6.24
N LEU A 245 5.87 -8.46 -5.19
CA LEU A 245 7.20 -8.78 -4.67
C LEU A 245 7.26 -10.14 -3.94
N ASN A 246 6.13 -10.66 -3.44
CA ASN A 246 6.07 -11.87 -2.62
C ASN A 246 5.40 -13.09 -3.26
N VAL A 247 4.80 -12.98 -4.44
CA VAL A 247 4.25 -14.12 -5.19
C VAL A 247 5.17 -14.42 -6.39
N PRO A 248 5.42 -15.68 -6.76
CA PRO A 248 6.22 -15.99 -7.94
C PRO A 248 5.48 -15.60 -9.23
N ALA A 249 6.22 -15.09 -10.22
CA ALA A 249 5.68 -14.59 -11.49
C ALA A 249 4.75 -15.61 -12.19
N ALA A 250 5.07 -16.91 -12.12
CA ALA A 250 4.27 -17.97 -12.74
C ALA A 250 2.82 -18.01 -12.23
N GLU A 251 2.59 -17.78 -10.92
CA GLU A 251 1.25 -17.77 -10.32
C GLU A 251 0.49 -16.47 -10.59
N LEU A 252 1.20 -15.35 -10.73
CA LEU A 252 0.61 -14.09 -11.18
C LEU A 252 0.21 -14.17 -12.67
N CYS A 253 0.95 -14.90 -13.49
CA CYS A 253 0.55 -15.15 -14.89
C CYS A 253 -0.64 -16.12 -15.01
N GLN A 254 -0.86 -17.02 -14.04
CA GLN A 254 -2.04 -17.90 -14.05
C GLN A 254 -3.33 -17.10 -14.00
N TYR A 255 -4.34 -17.57 -14.75
CA TYR A 255 -5.64 -16.91 -14.89
C TYR A 255 -5.59 -15.43 -15.28
N ASN A 256 -4.50 -14.99 -15.95
CA ASN A 256 -4.28 -13.63 -16.41
C ASN A 256 -4.23 -12.55 -15.29
N ARG A 257 -3.97 -12.95 -14.03
CA ARG A 257 -4.04 -12.06 -12.86
C ARG A 257 -3.08 -10.86 -12.96
N ALA A 258 -1.88 -11.06 -13.48
CA ALA A 258 -0.90 -9.99 -13.73
C ALA A 258 -1.45 -8.89 -14.66
N HIS A 259 -2.22 -9.26 -15.69
CA HIS A 259 -2.87 -8.29 -16.58
C HIS A 259 -4.03 -7.57 -15.89
N VAL A 260 -4.79 -8.23 -15.00
CA VAL A 260 -5.82 -7.57 -14.18
C VAL A 260 -5.19 -6.49 -13.29
N VAL A 261 -4.09 -6.82 -12.60
CA VAL A 261 -3.32 -5.86 -11.79
C VAL A 261 -2.76 -4.73 -12.67
N TYR A 262 -2.23 -5.05 -13.86
CA TYR A 262 -1.76 -4.03 -14.80
C TYR A 262 -2.86 -3.05 -15.19
N HIS A 263 -4.05 -3.52 -15.56
CA HIS A 263 -5.15 -2.64 -15.98
C HIS A 263 -5.67 -1.76 -14.85
N ALA A 264 -5.76 -2.27 -13.61
CA ALA A 264 -6.13 -1.47 -12.43
C ALA A 264 -5.08 -0.37 -12.17
N LEU A 265 -3.79 -0.73 -12.10
CA LEU A 265 -2.69 0.22 -11.91
C LEU A 265 -2.62 1.27 -13.03
N TYR A 266 -2.79 0.85 -14.29
CA TYR A 266 -2.75 1.73 -15.46
C TYR A 266 -3.89 2.75 -15.43
N HIS A 267 -5.06 2.41 -14.89
CA HIS A 267 -6.18 3.34 -14.75
C HIS A 267 -5.87 4.49 -13.77
N HIS A 268 -5.11 4.24 -12.70
CA HIS A 268 -4.71 5.29 -11.75
C HIS A 268 -3.80 6.36 -12.37
N LEU A 269 -3.08 6.06 -13.46
CA LEU A 269 -2.20 7.04 -14.13
C LEU A 269 -2.96 8.24 -14.71
N TYR A 270 -4.28 8.12 -14.93
CA TYR A 270 -5.15 9.21 -15.37
C TYR A 270 -5.59 10.15 -14.22
N THR A 271 -5.29 9.81 -12.97
CA THR A 271 -5.62 10.66 -11.80
C THR A 271 -4.43 11.56 -11.42
N PRO A 272 -4.60 12.89 -11.27
CA PRO A 272 -3.50 13.83 -11.09
C PRO A 272 -3.03 13.93 -9.62
N GLU A 273 -2.76 12.78 -9.01
CA GLU A 273 -2.41 12.58 -7.59
C GLU A 273 -0.94 12.12 -7.49
N ALA A 274 -0.04 12.95 -6.95
CA ALA A 274 1.41 12.71 -7.06
C ALA A 274 1.90 11.47 -6.29
N ASP A 275 1.46 11.31 -5.04
CA ASP A 275 1.86 10.18 -4.19
C ASP A 275 1.30 8.85 -4.72
N LEU A 276 0.08 8.88 -5.26
CA LEU A 276 -0.52 7.74 -5.94
C LEU A 276 0.24 7.37 -7.21
N ILE A 277 0.52 8.33 -8.09
CA ILE A 277 1.32 8.07 -9.31
C ILE A 277 2.71 7.53 -8.94
N GLN A 278 3.35 8.02 -7.88
CA GLN A 278 4.63 7.50 -7.43
C GLN A 278 4.54 6.03 -6.96
N ALA A 279 3.51 5.66 -6.20
CA ALA A 279 3.28 4.27 -5.79
C ALA A 279 2.95 3.37 -7.00
N VAL A 280 2.10 3.84 -7.91
CA VAL A 280 1.66 3.13 -9.11
C VAL A 280 2.82 2.89 -10.08
N LEU A 281 3.67 3.89 -10.32
CA LEU A 281 4.82 3.77 -11.22
C LEU A 281 5.85 2.76 -10.70
N LEU A 282 6.14 2.74 -9.40
CA LEU A 282 7.01 1.72 -8.80
C LEU A 282 6.40 0.32 -8.97
N CYS A 283 5.11 0.16 -8.69
CA CYS A 283 4.43 -1.12 -8.84
C CYS A 283 4.37 -1.59 -10.31
N LEU A 284 4.16 -0.68 -11.27
CA LEU A 284 4.19 -1.00 -12.69
C LEU A 284 5.61 -1.38 -13.15
N LEU A 285 6.63 -0.65 -12.72
CA LEU A 285 8.03 -0.94 -13.06
C LEU A 285 8.47 -2.35 -12.65
N ASP A 286 7.99 -2.86 -11.52
CA ASP A 286 8.22 -4.23 -11.06
C ASP A 286 7.26 -5.27 -11.66
N LEU A 287 6.13 -4.85 -12.22
CA LEU A 287 5.15 -5.73 -12.88
C LEU A 287 5.53 -6.00 -14.34
N LEU A 288 6.16 -5.05 -15.03
CA LEU A 288 6.59 -5.19 -16.43
C LEU A 288 7.42 -6.46 -16.72
N PRO A 289 8.40 -6.91 -15.88
CA PRO A 289 9.08 -8.20 -16.07
C PRO A 289 8.18 -9.44 -16.00
N VAL A 290 7.04 -9.35 -15.31
CA VAL A 290 6.08 -10.46 -15.16
C VAL A 290 5.16 -10.56 -16.39
N LEU A 291 4.81 -9.42 -16.99
CA LEU A 291 4.02 -9.34 -18.21
C LEU A 291 4.86 -9.65 -19.47
N GLU A 292 6.04 -9.05 -19.55
CA GLU A 292 6.95 -9.17 -20.69
C GLU A 292 7.75 -10.46 -20.58
N LYS A 293 7.21 -11.55 -21.13
CA LYS A 293 7.96 -12.81 -21.35
C LYS A 293 9.30 -12.47 -22.00
N GLN A 294 10.40 -12.96 -21.42
CA GLN A 294 11.72 -12.80 -22.01
C GLN A 294 11.69 -13.26 -23.48
N PRO A 295 12.29 -12.50 -24.41
CA PRO A 295 12.25 -12.85 -25.82
C PRO A 295 13.01 -14.16 -26.04
N VAL A 296 12.26 -15.24 -26.18
CA VAL A 296 12.77 -16.52 -26.66
C VAL A 296 13.40 -16.28 -28.04
N VAL A 297 14.53 -16.93 -28.30
CA VAL A 297 15.46 -16.67 -29.43
C VAL A 297 14.82 -16.85 -30.83
N THR A 298 13.58 -17.33 -30.90
CA THR A 298 12.75 -17.39 -32.11
C THR A 298 12.34 -15.99 -32.57
N GLY A 299 12.69 -15.64 -33.81
CA GLY A 299 12.47 -14.33 -34.44
C GLY A 299 11.02 -14.00 -34.80
N GLU A 300 10.08 -14.22 -33.88
CA GLU A 300 8.71 -13.74 -34.02
C GLU A 300 8.65 -12.22 -33.91
N CYS A 301 7.67 -11.63 -34.59
CA CYS A 301 7.56 -10.18 -34.71
C CYS A 301 7.32 -9.56 -33.32
N ARG A 302 8.27 -8.72 -32.89
CA ARG A 302 8.30 -8.11 -31.56
C ARG A 302 7.01 -7.33 -31.31
N GLN A 303 6.09 -7.90 -30.53
CA GLN A 303 4.88 -7.22 -30.10
C GLN A 303 5.25 -5.92 -29.37
N PHE A 304 4.39 -4.91 -29.46
CA PHE A 304 4.54 -3.68 -28.69
C PHE A 304 4.54 -4.05 -27.20
N ASN A 305 5.56 -3.60 -26.46
CA ASN A 305 5.71 -3.96 -25.06
C ASN A 305 4.75 -3.10 -24.22
N CYS A 306 4.25 -3.62 -23.10
CA CYS A 306 3.50 -2.80 -22.14
C CYS A 306 4.32 -1.59 -21.66
N CYS A 307 5.65 -1.71 -21.62
CA CYS A 307 6.56 -0.59 -21.37
C CYS A 307 6.56 0.50 -22.47
N ASP A 308 6.29 0.16 -23.74
CA ASP A 308 6.18 1.14 -24.84
C ASP A 308 4.89 1.99 -24.67
N ASP A 309 3.76 1.34 -24.40
CA ASP A 309 2.48 2.02 -24.13
C ASP A 309 2.54 2.89 -22.87
N LEU A 310 3.13 2.36 -21.79
CA LEU A 310 3.35 3.10 -20.55
C LEU A 310 4.23 4.33 -20.77
N LEU A 311 5.37 4.20 -21.47
CA LEU A 311 6.21 5.35 -21.78
C LEU A 311 5.44 6.38 -22.64
N GLN A 312 4.67 5.92 -23.64
CA GLN A 312 3.87 6.80 -24.47
C GLN A 312 2.83 7.59 -23.66
N LEU A 313 2.16 6.96 -22.68
CA LEU A 313 1.22 7.63 -21.79
C LEU A 313 1.94 8.65 -20.90
N ILE A 314 3.02 8.24 -20.22
CA ILE A 314 3.77 9.11 -19.31
C ILE A 314 4.35 10.33 -20.03
N LEU A 315 4.94 10.16 -21.22
CA LEU A 315 5.38 11.31 -22.03
C LEU A 315 4.21 12.23 -22.46
N THR A 316 2.99 11.70 -22.59
CA THR A 316 1.79 12.52 -22.87
C THR A 316 1.37 13.35 -21.67
N HIS A 317 1.43 12.79 -20.46
CA HIS A 317 1.13 13.54 -19.24
C HIS A 317 2.22 14.60 -18.98
N MET A 318 3.50 14.22 -19.09
CA MET A 318 4.64 15.13 -18.89
C MET A 318 4.63 16.34 -19.83
N GLU A 319 4.22 16.19 -21.09
CA GLU A 319 4.17 17.30 -22.06
C GLU A 319 3.25 18.46 -21.63
N MET A 320 2.22 18.19 -20.82
CA MET A 320 1.21 19.17 -20.40
C MET A 320 1.24 19.47 -18.89
N GLU A 321 2.12 18.81 -18.13
CA GLU A 321 2.14 18.89 -16.67
C GLU A 321 2.75 20.21 -16.17
N SER A 322 2.02 20.88 -15.28
CA SER A 322 2.43 22.15 -14.66
C SER A 322 2.69 22.01 -13.15
N ARG A 323 2.16 20.98 -12.50
CA ARG A 323 2.33 20.77 -11.05
C ARG A 323 3.73 20.24 -10.74
N ILE A 324 4.54 21.03 -10.05
CA ILE A 324 5.94 20.72 -9.68
C ILE A 324 6.09 19.31 -9.10
N LEU A 325 5.23 18.91 -8.15
CA LEU A 325 5.27 17.59 -7.53
C LEU A 325 5.11 16.44 -8.54
N LEU A 326 4.15 16.54 -9.48
CA LEU A 326 3.97 15.54 -10.53
C LEU A 326 5.15 15.52 -11.49
N ARG A 327 5.71 16.69 -11.84
CA ARG A 327 6.91 16.76 -12.68
C ARG A 327 8.10 16.03 -12.05
N ARG A 328 8.34 16.21 -10.75
CA ARG A 328 9.37 15.47 -10.00
C ARG A 328 9.13 13.97 -10.00
N VAL A 329 7.90 13.53 -9.72
CA VAL A 329 7.51 12.10 -9.75
C VAL A 329 7.75 11.50 -11.14
N TYR A 330 7.23 12.12 -12.21
CA TYR A 330 7.44 11.59 -13.56
C TYR A 330 8.92 11.55 -13.94
N ALA A 331 9.69 12.62 -13.68
CA ALA A 331 11.11 12.69 -14.01
C ALA A 331 11.92 11.59 -13.30
N ARG A 332 11.70 11.39 -11.99
CA ARG A 332 12.40 10.37 -11.18
C ARG A 332 12.19 8.94 -11.70
N ASN A 333 11.00 8.61 -12.19
CA ASN A 333 10.69 7.26 -12.66
C ASN A 333 11.00 7.05 -14.15
N LEU A 334 11.22 8.12 -14.93
CA LEU A 334 11.45 8.05 -16.37
C LEU A 334 12.77 7.35 -16.74
N THR A 335 13.84 7.51 -15.96
CA THR A 335 15.14 6.85 -16.20
C THR A 335 14.99 5.32 -16.22
N ALA A 336 14.15 4.76 -15.35
CA ALA A 336 13.88 3.32 -15.28
C ALA A 336 13.13 2.81 -16.53
N LEU A 337 12.16 3.58 -17.05
CA LEU A 337 11.44 3.25 -18.29
C LEU A 337 12.37 3.29 -19.51
N VAL A 338 13.24 4.31 -19.61
CA VAL A 338 14.23 4.42 -20.70
C VAL A 338 15.22 3.26 -20.67
N ASN A 339 15.76 2.92 -19.50
CA ASN A 339 16.66 1.76 -19.34
C ASN A 339 15.99 0.44 -19.72
N ARG A 340 14.72 0.24 -19.36
CA ARG A 340 13.96 -0.98 -19.66
C ARG A 340 13.70 -1.16 -21.16
N LEU A 341 13.40 -0.09 -21.90
CA LEU A 341 13.26 -0.14 -23.36
C LEU A 341 14.60 -0.27 -24.10
N GLY A 342 15.68 0.25 -23.51
CA GLY A 342 17.00 0.32 -24.14
C GLY A 342 16.92 0.96 -25.54
N ILE A 343 17.48 0.28 -26.54
CA ILE A 343 17.50 0.75 -27.94
C ILE A 343 16.09 1.07 -28.49
N LYS A 344 15.01 0.45 -27.98
CA LYS A 344 13.64 0.77 -28.43
C LYS A 344 13.23 2.23 -28.15
N VAL A 345 13.86 2.90 -27.17
CA VAL A 345 13.61 4.33 -26.90
C VAL A 345 13.85 5.21 -28.14
N ALA A 346 14.63 4.73 -29.13
CA ALA A 346 14.81 5.34 -30.45
C ALA A 346 13.48 5.77 -31.12
N GLY A 347 12.39 5.01 -30.94
CA GLY A 347 11.07 5.34 -31.48
C GLY A 347 10.41 6.55 -30.79
N HIS A 348 10.65 6.72 -29.49
CA HIS A 348 10.05 7.76 -28.65
C HIS A 348 10.86 9.07 -28.63
N LEU A 349 12.08 9.07 -29.17
CA LEU A 349 13.04 10.19 -29.09
C LEU A 349 12.48 11.56 -29.47
N LYS A 350 11.58 11.67 -30.45
CA LYS A 350 11.02 12.98 -30.85
C LYS A 350 10.26 13.64 -29.69
N ARG A 351 9.48 12.86 -28.95
CA ARG A 351 8.68 13.33 -27.80
C ARG A 351 9.56 13.45 -26.55
N LEU A 352 10.37 12.43 -26.28
CA LEU A 352 11.29 12.41 -25.14
C LEU A 352 12.27 13.60 -25.17
N THR A 353 12.83 13.96 -26.33
CA THR A 353 13.70 15.15 -26.46
C THR A 353 12.97 16.45 -26.08
N ARG A 354 11.70 16.61 -26.51
CA ARG A 354 10.89 17.78 -26.17
C ARG A 354 10.60 17.85 -24.67
N VAL A 355 10.23 16.72 -24.05
CA VAL A 355 9.99 16.63 -22.60
C VAL A 355 11.26 16.94 -21.80
N ILE A 356 12.42 16.40 -22.21
CA ILE A 356 13.72 16.73 -21.59
C ILE A 356 13.94 18.25 -21.61
N VAL A 357 13.89 18.90 -22.77
CA VAL A 357 14.11 20.35 -22.89
C VAL A 357 13.12 21.15 -22.03
N GLN A 358 11.83 20.83 -22.11
CA GLN A 358 10.75 21.48 -21.33
C GLN A 358 10.95 21.36 -19.81
N TYR A 359 11.63 20.31 -19.33
CA TYR A 359 11.93 20.12 -17.92
C TYR A 359 13.24 20.76 -17.48
N LEU A 360 14.27 20.76 -18.33
CA LEU A 360 15.51 21.49 -18.03
C LEU A 360 15.27 23.01 -17.99
N GLU A 361 14.38 23.54 -18.83
CA GLU A 361 14.11 25.00 -18.85
C GLU A 361 13.35 25.52 -17.62
N VAL A 362 12.54 24.71 -16.93
CA VAL A 362 11.67 25.20 -15.84
C VAL A 362 12.25 24.87 -14.47
N TYR A 363 12.38 25.90 -13.62
CA TYR A 363 12.83 25.78 -12.23
C TYR A 363 11.81 25.00 -11.39
N ASP A 364 12.25 24.00 -10.62
CA ASP A 364 11.36 23.12 -9.84
C ASP A 364 11.49 23.26 -8.31
N GLY A 365 12.17 24.31 -7.86
CA GLY A 365 12.38 24.64 -6.44
C GLY A 365 13.80 24.35 -5.98
N PRO A 366 14.16 24.64 -4.70
CA PRO A 366 15.56 24.67 -4.26
C PRO A 366 16.30 23.32 -4.37
N GLU A 367 15.56 22.21 -4.44
CA GLU A 367 16.12 20.86 -4.61
C GLU A 367 16.45 20.51 -6.07
N GLU A 368 15.86 21.22 -7.04
CA GLU A 368 16.00 21.00 -8.49
C GLU A 368 15.86 19.52 -8.91
N ALA A 369 15.00 18.80 -8.20
CA ALA A 369 14.91 17.35 -8.25
C ALA A 369 14.40 16.86 -9.62
N ALA A 370 13.52 17.61 -10.29
CA ALA A 370 13.08 17.29 -11.64
C ALA A 370 14.19 17.58 -12.66
N ARG A 371 14.88 18.72 -12.57
CA ARG A 371 16.00 19.04 -13.48
C ARG A 371 17.14 18.03 -13.38
N LEU A 372 17.57 17.66 -12.16
CA LEU A 372 18.60 16.65 -11.93
C LEU A 372 18.20 15.28 -12.49
N ALA A 373 16.98 14.80 -12.19
CA ALA A 373 16.48 13.54 -12.74
C ALA A 373 16.41 13.58 -14.28
N MET A 374 16.04 14.72 -14.89
CA MET A 374 15.98 14.83 -16.35
C MET A 374 17.35 14.92 -17.02
N LEU A 375 18.40 15.37 -16.33
CA LEU A 375 19.78 15.19 -16.78
C LEU A 375 20.18 13.71 -16.78
N GLU A 376 19.84 12.95 -15.75
CA GLU A 376 20.06 11.49 -15.71
C GLU A 376 19.31 10.77 -16.85
N VAL A 377 18.03 11.11 -17.07
CA VAL A 377 17.24 10.64 -18.22
C VAL A 377 17.93 10.95 -19.53
N LEU A 378 18.50 12.15 -19.70
CA LEU A 378 19.20 12.55 -20.92
C LEU A 378 20.49 11.74 -21.11
N GLN A 379 21.32 11.55 -20.07
CA GLN A 379 22.52 10.70 -20.14
C GLN A 379 22.17 9.27 -20.56
N CYS A 380 21.15 8.69 -19.90
CA CYS A 380 20.63 7.36 -20.23
C CYS A 380 20.11 7.30 -21.69
N THR A 381 19.33 8.29 -22.12
CA THR A 381 18.80 8.37 -23.49
C THR A 381 19.91 8.46 -24.54
N ILE A 382 20.96 9.25 -24.29
CA ILE A 382 22.13 9.36 -25.17
C ILE A 382 22.82 8.01 -25.28
N GLN A 383 23.06 7.31 -24.17
CA GLN A 383 23.72 5.99 -24.16
C GLN A 383 22.89 4.93 -24.91
N GLN A 384 21.58 4.83 -24.63
CA GLN A 384 20.71 3.81 -25.20
C GLN A 384 20.40 4.03 -26.70
N ALA A 385 20.38 5.28 -27.16
CA ALA A 385 20.01 5.63 -28.54
C ALA A 385 21.05 6.50 -29.26
N TRP A 386 22.33 6.35 -28.91
CA TRP A 386 23.47 7.11 -29.46
C TRP A 386 23.48 7.27 -31.00
N PRO A 387 23.09 6.29 -31.85
CA PRO A 387 23.16 6.45 -33.30
C PRO A 387 22.19 7.49 -33.87
N ARG A 388 21.26 8.00 -33.05
CA ARG A 388 20.22 8.99 -33.45
C ARG A 388 20.40 10.36 -32.78
N MET A 389 21.49 10.56 -32.03
CA MET A 389 21.74 11.80 -31.27
C MET A 389 22.24 12.96 -32.12
N SER A 390 23.01 12.70 -33.19
CA SER A 390 23.53 13.73 -34.10
C SER A 390 22.43 14.65 -34.66
N CYS A 391 21.28 14.10 -35.04
CA CYS A 391 20.12 14.86 -35.52
C CYS A 391 19.45 15.75 -34.45
N ARG A 392 19.87 15.68 -33.19
CA ARG A 392 19.32 16.42 -32.03
C ARG A 392 20.36 17.30 -31.33
N LEU A 393 21.61 17.25 -31.79
CA LEU A 393 22.74 17.97 -31.23
C LEU A 393 22.44 19.45 -30.99
N ASP A 394 21.96 20.17 -32.00
CA ASP A 394 21.67 21.62 -31.90
C ASP A 394 20.67 21.97 -30.77
N VAL A 395 19.57 21.23 -30.68
CA VAL A 395 18.50 21.46 -29.70
C VAL A 395 18.98 21.13 -28.28
N LEU A 396 19.65 19.98 -28.11
CA LEU A 396 20.16 19.55 -26.80
C LEU A 396 21.31 20.43 -26.32
N LEU A 397 22.24 20.81 -27.21
CA LEU A 397 23.36 21.68 -26.88
C LEU A 397 22.89 23.06 -26.43
N LYS A 398 21.93 23.68 -27.14
CA LYS A 398 21.33 24.95 -26.74
C LYS A 398 20.64 24.87 -25.38
N SER A 399 19.86 23.80 -25.14
CA SER A 399 19.16 23.59 -23.86
C SER A 399 20.15 23.40 -22.68
N LEU A 400 21.20 22.61 -22.87
CA LEU A 400 22.24 22.39 -21.84
C LEU A 400 23.06 23.64 -21.56
N LEU A 401 23.48 24.38 -22.59
CA LEU A 401 24.21 25.64 -22.42
C LEU A 401 23.35 26.70 -21.72
N ARG A 402 22.06 26.78 -22.07
CA ARG A 402 21.11 27.66 -21.39
C ARG A 402 20.99 27.30 -19.91
N LEU A 403 20.79 26.02 -19.57
CA LEU A 403 20.74 25.56 -18.19
C LEU A 403 22.03 25.91 -17.40
N ILE A 404 23.21 25.67 -17.99
CA ILE A 404 24.50 25.96 -17.36
C ILE A 404 24.62 27.47 -17.09
N TYR A 405 24.23 28.33 -18.04
CA TYR A 405 24.23 29.78 -17.86
C TYR A 405 23.21 30.27 -16.82
N ASP A 406 21.97 29.77 -16.88
CA ASP A 406 20.89 30.12 -15.96
C ASP A 406 21.26 29.74 -14.52
N VAL A 407 21.87 28.57 -14.29
CA VAL A 407 22.36 28.12 -12.97
C VAL A 407 23.58 28.92 -12.49
N SER A 408 24.48 29.31 -13.39
CA SER A 408 25.69 30.08 -13.03
C SER A 408 25.36 31.52 -12.63
N THR A 409 24.35 32.11 -13.25
CA THR A 409 23.88 33.48 -12.98
C THR A 409 22.83 33.57 -11.86
N GLU A 410 22.33 32.44 -11.34
CA GLU A 410 21.35 32.42 -10.26
C GLU A 410 22.00 32.71 -8.89
N HIS A 411 21.64 33.82 -8.26
CA HIS A 411 22.37 34.31 -7.08
C HIS A 411 21.87 33.86 -5.69
N SER A 412 20.71 33.19 -5.54
CA SER A 412 20.22 32.85 -4.18
C SER A 412 19.14 31.75 -4.01
N LEU A 413 18.53 31.20 -5.07
CA LEU A 413 17.35 30.34 -4.93
C LEU A 413 17.69 28.86 -4.64
N THR A 414 18.79 28.37 -5.18
CA THR A 414 19.26 26.98 -5.05
C THR A 414 20.48 26.88 -4.13
N PRO A 415 20.59 25.83 -3.29
CA PRO A 415 21.80 25.58 -2.49
C PRO A 415 22.99 25.25 -3.39
N GLU A 416 24.16 25.76 -3.01
CA GLU A 416 25.42 25.54 -3.74
C GLU A 416 25.74 24.06 -4.09
N PRO A 417 25.54 23.04 -3.21
CA PRO A 417 25.76 21.64 -3.62
C PRO A 417 24.80 21.16 -4.72
N VAL A 418 23.59 21.71 -4.81
CA VAL A 418 22.61 21.38 -5.85
C VAL A 418 23.04 22.02 -7.18
N LYS A 419 23.49 23.29 -7.16
CA LYS A 419 24.07 23.94 -8.34
C LYS A 419 25.28 23.19 -8.87
N ALA A 420 26.22 22.82 -8.00
CA ALA A 420 27.40 22.07 -8.37
C ALA A 420 27.04 20.71 -9.00
N ALA A 421 26.00 20.04 -8.48
CA ALA A 421 25.46 18.83 -9.08
C ALA A 421 24.85 19.08 -10.47
N LEU A 422 24.01 20.11 -10.63
CA LEU A 422 23.42 20.47 -11.93
C LEU A 422 24.48 20.77 -12.99
N LEU A 423 25.48 21.61 -12.66
CA LEU A 423 26.59 21.94 -13.56
C LEU A 423 27.42 20.70 -13.93
N LYS A 424 27.68 19.82 -12.96
CA LYS A 424 28.38 18.54 -13.19
C LYS A 424 27.60 17.62 -14.12
N GLU A 425 26.32 17.36 -13.84
CA GLU A 425 25.51 16.43 -14.64
C GLU A 425 25.18 17.02 -16.03
N ALA A 426 25.05 18.33 -16.17
CA ALA A 426 24.92 18.99 -17.47
C ALA A 426 26.23 18.93 -18.29
N THR A 427 27.39 19.11 -17.65
CA THR A 427 28.71 18.88 -18.27
C THR A 427 28.84 17.43 -18.72
N GLN A 428 28.42 16.46 -17.90
CA GLN A 428 28.42 15.04 -18.24
C GLN A 428 27.51 14.73 -19.46
N CYS A 429 26.34 15.37 -19.58
CA CYS A 429 25.52 15.31 -20.78
C CYS A 429 26.26 15.83 -22.03
N LEU A 430 26.97 16.96 -21.93
CA LEU A 430 27.76 17.52 -23.03
C LEU A 430 28.90 16.58 -23.45
N LEU A 431 29.60 15.96 -22.50
CA LEU A 431 30.64 14.96 -22.76
C LEU A 431 30.10 13.73 -23.51
N LEU A 432 28.96 13.20 -23.08
CA LEU A 432 28.31 12.08 -23.76
C LEU A 432 27.85 12.46 -25.17
N LEU A 433 27.27 13.65 -25.36
CA LEU A 433 26.90 14.15 -26.69
C LEU A 433 28.12 14.31 -27.60
N ASP A 434 29.24 14.81 -27.10
CA ASP A 434 30.47 15.02 -27.88
C ASP A 434 31.05 13.70 -28.41
N ARG A 435 31.09 12.68 -27.54
CA ARG A 435 31.53 11.32 -27.86
C ARG A 435 30.60 10.66 -28.88
N CYS A 436 29.28 10.85 -28.76
CA CYS A 436 28.31 10.30 -29.73
C CYS A 436 28.28 11.05 -31.07
N CYS A 437 28.60 12.34 -31.10
CA CYS A 437 28.53 13.22 -32.27
C CYS A 437 29.89 13.50 -32.91
N GLN A 438 30.84 12.56 -32.85
CA GLN A 438 32.15 12.66 -33.53
C GLN A 438 32.92 13.95 -33.22
N ARG A 439 32.95 14.37 -31.94
CA ARG A 439 33.62 15.60 -31.48
C ARG A 439 33.04 16.93 -32.01
N GLN A 440 31.83 16.92 -32.56
CA GLN A 440 31.17 18.14 -33.06
C GLN A 440 30.79 19.14 -31.95
N VAL A 441 30.54 18.69 -30.71
CA VAL A 441 30.21 19.60 -29.60
C VAL A 441 31.41 20.50 -29.31
N LYS A 442 32.63 19.95 -29.20
CA LYS A 442 33.86 20.74 -29.00
C LYS A 442 34.02 21.87 -30.02
N VAL A 443 33.79 21.58 -31.31
CA VAL A 443 33.92 22.57 -32.40
C VAL A 443 32.91 23.72 -32.22
N LEU A 444 31.66 23.40 -31.86
CA LEU A 444 30.63 24.41 -31.60
C LEU A 444 30.91 25.23 -30.32
N LEU A 445 31.42 24.59 -29.27
CA LEU A 445 31.76 25.25 -28.01
C LEU A 445 32.92 26.24 -28.12
N MET A 446 33.84 26.08 -29.07
CA MET A 446 34.94 27.04 -29.27
C MET A 446 34.44 28.47 -29.58
N GLY A 447 33.33 28.62 -30.30
CA GLY A 447 32.72 29.93 -30.53
C GLY A 447 32.13 30.54 -29.26
N VAL A 448 31.50 29.71 -28.41
CA VAL A 448 30.94 30.14 -27.12
C VAL A 448 32.04 30.54 -26.15
N TYR A 449 33.13 29.76 -26.09
CA TYR A 449 34.31 30.06 -25.26
C TYR A 449 34.90 31.44 -25.56
N SER A 450 34.97 31.84 -26.84
CA SER A 450 35.48 33.17 -27.23
C SER A 450 34.57 34.36 -26.89
N SER A 451 33.33 34.12 -26.45
CA SER A 451 32.30 35.16 -26.23
C SER A 451 31.68 35.16 -24.83
N CYS A 452 31.96 34.14 -24.00
CA CYS A 452 31.45 34.03 -22.64
C CYS A 452 32.36 34.73 -21.62
N THR A 453 31.77 35.37 -20.61
CA THR A 453 32.49 36.06 -19.52
C THR A 453 32.26 35.43 -18.14
N ASP A 454 31.43 34.38 -18.04
CA ASP A 454 31.10 33.71 -16.78
C ASP A 454 32.10 32.58 -16.48
N SER A 455 32.71 32.62 -15.29
CA SER A 455 33.76 31.66 -14.91
C SER A 455 33.27 30.22 -14.80
N ASN A 456 32.03 30.02 -14.35
CA ASN A 456 31.48 28.69 -14.12
C ASN A 456 31.08 28.04 -15.45
N VAL A 457 30.54 28.83 -16.36
CA VAL A 457 30.25 28.41 -17.75
C VAL A 457 31.55 28.07 -18.48
N LEU A 458 32.59 28.90 -18.35
CA LEU A 458 33.91 28.63 -18.94
C LEU A 458 34.53 27.35 -18.38
N GLU A 459 34.51 27.12 -17.06
CA GLU A 459 35.03 25.88 -16.45
C GLU A 459 34.30 24.63 -16.98
N CYS A 460 32.98 24.69 -17.15
CA CYS A 460 32.20 23.59 -17.74
C CYS A 460 32.62 23.33 -19.21
N ILE A 461 32.85 24.39 -20.00
CA ILE A 461 33.31 24.27 -21.38
C ILE A 461 34.74 23.70 -21.44
N GLU A 462 35.65 24.17 -20.60
CA GLU A 462 37.03 23.68 -20.53
C GLU A 462 37.09 22.18 -20.24
N ARG A 463 36.28 21.68 -19.28
CA ARG A 463 36.17 20.25 -19.00
C ARG A 463 35.73 19.44 -20.23
N VAL A 464 34.81 19.98 -21.05
CA VAL A 464 34.40 19.35 -22.32
C VAL A 464 35.54 19.37 -23.35
N GLN A 465 36.31 20.46 -23.45
CA GLN A 465 37.45 20.52 -24.36
C GLN A 465 38.59 19.56 -23.95
N GLN A 466 38.83 19.38 -22.64
CA GLN A 466 39.91 18.54 -22.09
C GLN A 466 39.64 17.02 -22.18
N ASP A 467 38.37 16.59 -22.31
CA ASP A 467 38.02 15.16 -22.40
C ASP A 467 38.58 14.49 -23.67
N SER A 468 39.57 13.59 -23.52
CA SER A 468 40.31 12.98 -24.66
C SER A 468 39.43 12.08 -25.53
#